data_AF-A0ABC8V9G3-F1
#
_entry.id   AF-A0ABC8V9G3-F1
#
_cell.length_a   1.000
_cell.length_b   1.000
_cell.length_c   1.000
_cell.angle_alpha   90.00
_cell.angle_beta   90.00
_cell.angle_gamma   90.00
#
_symmetry.space_group_name_H-M   'P 1'
#
loop_
_entity.id
_entity.type
_entity.pdbx_description
1 polymer ?
#
loop_
_entity_poly.entity_id
_entity_poly.type
_entity_poly.pdbx_seq_one_letter_code
_entity_poly.pdbx_strand_id
1 'polypeptide(L)'
;METRGVLELLLVNAEDLKHAHHHPRRSKRHYVTIECGGKIVSSKITQGRGKKIWWNEKFRFPLSDAECKELEKVTLTTMEIDKFAQDTPVGETKVHVGEIISEGSEREFLQMKPAPYNVVLQDGTYKGVLKLGIKFISSASLAASTEECVRWSAPARQPGVGYGLFVNLACPSIPWRRLFFFCSRSSGGGQSGEKDL
;
A
#
# COMPACT_ATOMS: atom_id res chain seq x y z
N MET A 1 4.41 9.24 -29.18
CA MET A 1 3.99 10.30 -28.25
C MET A 1 5.12 10.48 -27.25
N GLU A 2 5.70 11.68 -27.18
CA GLU A 2 6.76 11.97 -26.21
C GLU A 2 6.15 12.10 -24.81
N THR A 3 6.74 11.40 -23.83
CA THR A 3 6.32 11.48 -22.43
C THR A 3 7.04 12.64 -21.77
N ARG A 4 6.27 13.59 -21.21
CA ARG A 4 6.80 14.77 -20.51
C ARG A 4 6.95 14.55 -19.00
N GLY A 5 6.21 13.60 -18.45
CA GLY A 5 6.32 13.25 -17.05
C GLY A 5 5.51 12.02 -16.68
N VAL A 6 5.60 11.63 -15.42
CA VAL A 6 4.88 10.49 -14.85
C VAL A 6 4.16 10.94 -13.59
N LEU A 7 2.84 10.76 -13.58
CA LEU A 7 2.02 10.89 -12.38
C LEU A 7 1.96 9.55 -11.66
N GLU A 8 2.57 9.47 -10.47
CA GLU A 8 2.43 8.33 -9.58
C GLU A 8 1.33 8.57 -8.53
N LEU A 9 0.45 7.59 -8.38
CA LEU A 9 -0.55 7.54 -7.33
C LEU A 9 -0.25 6.37 -6.39
N LEU A 10 -0.20 6.63 -5.09
CA LEU A 10 -0.05 5.62 -4.05
C LEU A 10 -1.38 5.45 -3.32
N LEU A 11 -2.12 4.41 -3.69
CA LEU A 11 -3.35 4.00 -3.02
C LEU A 11 -3.00 3.25 -1.74
N VAL A 12 -3.17 3.89 -0.58
CA VAL A 12 -2.75 3.32 0.71
C VAL A 12 -3.87 2.46 1.29
N ASN A 13 -4.92 3.10 1.79
CA ASN A 13 -6.00 2.44 2.48
C ASN A 13 -7.32 3.21 2.33
N ALA A 14 -8.42 2.58 2.73
CA ALA A 14 -9.70 3.24 2.99
C ALA A 14 -10.14 2.93 4.41
N GLU A 15 -10.82 3.89 5.03
CA GLU A 15 -11.31 3.80 6.40
C GLU A 15 -12.78 4.26 6.46
N ASP A 16 -13.55 3.61 7.34
CA ASP A 16 -14.93 3.96 7.65
C ASP A 16 -15.88 4.01 6.44
N LEU A 17 -15.65 3.13 5.45
CA LEU A 17 -16.55 2.97 4.31
C LEU A 17 -17.95 2.52 4.76
N LYS A 18 -18.93 3.41 4.61
CA LYS A 18 -20.36 3.14 4.83
C LYS A 18 -20.86 2.27 3.69
N HIS A 19 -21.25 1.05 4.04
CA HIS A 19 -21.67 0.06 3.06
C HIS A 19 -23.04 0.43 2.50
N ALA A 20 -23.31 0.06 1.25
CA ALA A 20 -24.66 0.16 0.70
C ALA A 20 -25.62 -0.81 1.42
N HIS A 21 -25.11 -1.96 1.89
CA HIS A 21 -25.92 -3.01 2.48
C HIS A 21 -25.29 -3.60 3.76
N HIS A 22 -26.09 -3.67 4.83
CA HIS A 22 -25.67 -4.19 6.14
C HIS A 22 -25.80 -5.71 6.28
N HIS A 23 -25.60 -6.49 5.21
CA HIS A 23 -25.83 -7.93 5.29
C HIS A 23 -24.57 -8.70 5.76
N PRO A 24 -24.63 -9.44 6.89
CA PRO A 24 -23.46 -10.08 7.50
C PRO A 24 -22.86 -11.22 6.67
N ARG A 25 -23.58 -11.74 5.67
CA ARG A 25 -23.13 -12.85 4.79
C ARG A 25 -22.48 -12.40 3.47
N ARG A 26 -22.46 -11.10 3.15
CA ARG A 26 -21.83 -10.60 1.92
C ARG A 26 -20.31 -10.46 2.12
N SER A 27 -19.54 -10.99 1.17
CA SER A 27 -18.07 -10.87 1.18
C SER A 27 -17.70 -9.43 0.81
N LYS A 28 -17.09 -8.70 1.75
CA LYS A 28 -16.69 -7.29 1.62
C LYS A 28 -15.38 -7.12 0.85
N ARG A 29 -15.35 -7.61 -0.39
CA ARG A 29 -14.19 -7.46 -1.28
C ARG A 29 -14.30 -6.14 -2.02
N HIS A 30 -13.21 -5.40 -2.06
CA HIS A 30 -13.16 -4.07 -2.64
C HIS A 30 -11.99 -3.93 -3.60
N TYR A 31 -12.19 -3.13 -4.63
CA TYR A 31 -11.14 -2.62 -5.50
C TYR A 31 -11.45 -1.17 -5.84
N VAL A 32 -10.47 -0.47 -6.37
CA VAL A 32 -10.60 0.93 -6.77
C VAL A 32 -10.32 1.01 -8.26
N THR A 33 -11.23 1.59 -9.03
CA THR A 33 -10.97 2.00 -10.40
C THR A 33 -10.42 3.42 -10.39
N ILE A 34 -9.39 3.66 -11.20
CA ILE A 34 -8.69 4.94 -11.28
C ILE A 34 -8.79 5.39 -12.73
N GLU A 35 -9.41 6.54 -12.93
CA GLU A 35 -9.54 7.20 -14.22
C GLU A 35 -8.61 8.41 -14.25
N CYS A 36 -7.66 8.39 -15.19
CA CYS A 36 -6.64 9.42 -15.37
C CYS A 36 -6.47 9.70 -16.87
N GLY A 37 -6.92 10.87 -17.34
CA GLY A 37 -6.75 11.26 -18.75
C GLY A 37 -7.35 10.28 -19.77
N GLY A 38 -8.52 9.70 -19.46
CA GLY A 38 -9.16 8.67 -20.30
C GLY A 38 -8.59 7.26 -20.16
N LYS A 39 -7.51 7.06 -19.39
CA LYS A 39 -6.99 5.74 -19.04
C LYS A 39 -7.69 5.26 -17.77
N ILE A 40 -8.24 4.04 -17.80
CA ILE A 40 -8.88 3.40 -16.65
C ILE A 40 -8.04 2.21 -16.21
N VAL A 41 -7.66 2.17 -14.93
CA VAL A 41 -6.90 1.08 -14.31
C VAL A 41 -7.58 0.65 -13.02
N SER A 42 -7.61 -0.65 -12.75
CA SER A 42 -8.18 -1.20 -11.52
C SER A 42 -7.08 -1.65 -10.56
N SER A 43 -7.29 -1.42 -9.27
CA SER A 43 -6.44 -1.96 -8.21
C SER A 43 -6.62 -3.47 -8.06
N LYS A 44 -5.74 -4.09 -7.29
CA LYS A 44 -5.98 -5.43 -6.77
C LYS A 44 -7.25 -5.48 -5.91
N ILE A 45 -7.87 -6.65 -5.91
CA ILE A 45 -9.01 -6.95 -5.07
C ILE A 45 -8.51 -7.26 -3.66
N THR A 46 -9.03 -6.57 -2.66
CA THR A 46 -8.68 -6.78 -1.25
C THR A 46 -9.92 -6.98 -0.41
N GLN A 47 -9.75 -7.67 0.73
CA GLN A 47 -10.82 -7.80 1.72
C GLN A 47 -10.45 -6.98 2.94
N GLY A 48 -11.36 -6.11 3.36
CA GLY A 48 -11.17 -5.29 4.56
C GLY A 48 -11.02 -6.14 5.83
N ARG A 49 -10.21 -5.65 6.77
CA ARG A 49 -10.15 -6.18 8.13
C ARG A 49 -10.71 -5.12 9.08
N GLY A 50 -11.86 -5.42 9.70
CA GLY A 50 -12.58 -4.44 10.51
C GLY A 50 -13.06 -3.25 9.67
N LYS A 51 -12.70 -2.03 10.09
CA LYS A 51 -13.09 -0.77 9.44
C LYS A 51 -12.10 -0.24 8.40
N LYS A 52 -10.98 -0.96 8.16
CA LYS A 52 -9.91 -0.53 7.24
C LYS A 52 -9.70 -1.53 6.11
N ILE A 53 -9.42 -1.01 4.92
CA ILE A 53 -9.11 -1.77 3.71
C ILE A 53 -7.77 -1.29 3.18
N TRP A 54 -6.84 -2.19 2.87
CA TRP A 54 -5.45 -1.83 2.55
C TRP A 54 -5.10 -2.31 1.15
N TRP A 55 -4.70 -1.38 0.29
CA TRP A 55 -4.16 -1.69 -1.04
C TRP A 55 -2.65 -1.58 -1.05
N ASN A 56 -2.07 -0.48 -0.54
CA ASN A 56 -0.64 -0.19 -0.65
C ASN A 56 -0.12 -0.43 -2.08
N GLU A 57 -0.86 0.08 -3.06
CA GLU A 57 -0.61 -0.16 -4.48
C GLU A 57 -0.22 1.14 -5.16
N LYS A 58 0.77 1.07 -6.04
CA LYS A 58 1.28 2.22 -6.77
C LYS A 58 0.90 2.10 -8.24
N PHE A 59 0.34 3.18 -8.77
CA PHE A 59 -0.02 3.34 -10.18
C PHE A 59 0.86 4.41 -10.80
N ARG A 60 1.24 4.21 -12.07
CA ARG A 60 2.08 5.14 -12.83
C ARG A 60 1.39 5.47 -14.14
N PHE A 61 1.14 6.76 -14.36
CA PHE A 61 0.53 7.26 -15.57
C PHE A 61 1.55 8.12 -16.31
N PRO A 62 2.15 7.62 -17.41
CA PRO A 62 2.94 8.46 -18.28
C PRO A 62 2.01 9.48 -18.96
N LEU A 63 2.39 10.75 -18.87
CA LEU A 63 1.65 11.87 -19.42
C LEU A 63 2.42 12.47 -20.60
N SER A 64 1.70 12.73 -21.69
CA SER A 64 2.14 13.54 -22.82
C SER A 64 2.10 15.04 -22.50
N ASP A 65 2.66 15.87 -23.38
CA ASP A 65 2.64 17.34 -23.21
C ASP A 65 1.23 17.92 -23.11
N ALA A 66 0.29 17.39 -23.91
CA ALA A 66 -1.12 17.78 -23.86
C ALA A 66 -1.76 17.36 -22.53
N GLU A 67 -1.58 16.10 -22.12
CA GLU A 67 -2.11 15.60 -20.85
C GLU A 67 -1.54 16.36 -19.64
N CYS A 68 -0.28 16.80 -19.67
CA CYS A 68 0.29 17.62 -18.59
C CYS A 68 -0.41 18.99 -18.45
N LYS A 69 -0.99 19.53 -19.53
CA LYS A 69 -1.69 20.83 -19.53
C LYS A 69 -3.20 20.68 -19.30
N GLU A 70 -3.78 19.58 -19.78
CA GLU A 70 -5.23 19.36 -19.77
C GLU A 70 -5.72 18.53 -18.58
N LEU A 71 -4.85 17.72 -17.95
CA LEU A 71 -5.24 16.84 -16.84
C LEU A 71 -5.43 17.63 -15.54
N GLU A 72 -6.67 18.04 -15.27
CA GLU A 72 -7.00 18.77 -14.04
C GLU A 72 -7.25 17.84 -12.84
N LYS A 73 -7.84 16.66 -13.09
CA LYS A 73 -8.34 15.78 -12.03
C LYS A 73 -8.15 14.30 -12.35
N VAL A 74 -8.05 13.51 -11.27
CA VAL A 74 -8.13 12.05 -11.28
C VAL A 74 -9.35 11.64 -10.49
N THR A 75 -10.12 10.70 -11.02
CA THR A 75 -11.28 10.12 -10.34
C THR A 75 -10.93 8.71 -9.87
N LEU A 76 -11.15 8.44 -8.59
CA LEU A 76 -11.00 7.12 -7.98
C LEU A 76 -12.37 6.64 -7.53
N THR A 77 -12.86 5.54 -8.07
CA THR A 77 -14.16 4.96 -7.69
C THR A 77 -13.93 3.69 -6.89
N THR A 78 -14.38 3.68 -5.64
CA THR A 78 -14.31 2.50 -4.78
C THR A 78 -15.47 1.58 -5.12
N MET A 79 -15.17 0.35 -5.49
CA MET A 79 -16.13 -0.68 -5.89
C MET A 79 -16.22 -1.77 -4.82
N GLU A 80 -17.44 -2.23 -4.54
CA GLU A 80 -17.71 -3.42 -3.73
C GLU A 80 -18.08 -4.58 -4.67
N ILE A 81 -17.35 -5.69 -4.54
CA ILE A 81 -17.60 -6.92 -5.31
C ILE A 81 -18.64 -7.75 -4.58
N ASP A 82 -19.66 -8.15 -5.31
CA ASP A 82 -20.60 -9.18 -4.88
C ASP A 82 -20.34 -10.49 -5.64
N LYS A 83 -20.40 -11.62 -4.94
CA LYS A 83 -20.25 -12.94 -5.57
C LYS A 83 -21.48 -13.35 -6.38
N PHE A 84 -22.63 -12.74 -6.10
CA PHE A 84 -23.92 -13.14 -6.64
C PHE A 84 -24.63 -12.01 -7.41
N ALA A 85 -24.00 -10.85 -7.53
CA ALA A 85 -24.53 -9.69 -8.25
C ALA A 85 -23.40 -8.93 -8.95
N GLN A 86 -23.78 -7.92 -9.71
CA GLN A 86 -22.83 -6.99 -10.31
C GLN A 86 -22.13 -6.14 -9.24
N ASP A 87 -20.87 -5.81 -9.50
CA ASP A 87 -20.09 -4.91 -8.66
C ASP A 87 -20.79 -3.56 -8.49
N THR A 88 -20.85 -3.06 -7.26
CA THR A 88 -21.59 -1.85 -6.91
C THR A 88 -20.62 -0.74 -6.50
N PRO A 89 -20.76 0.49 -7.03
CA PRO A 89 -19.95 1.62 -6.59
C PRO A 89 -20.32 2.02 -5.16
N VAL A 90 -19.33 2.07 -4.27
CA VAL A 90 -19.47 2.56 -2.88
C VAL A 90 -19.44 4.08 -2.83
N GLY A 91 -18.60 4.69 -3.67
CA GLY A 91 -18.43 6.13 -3.80
C GLY A 91 -17.18 6.49 -4.58
N GLU A 92 -17.04 7.77 -4.86
CA GLU A 92 -15.98 8.37 -5.67
C GLU A 92 -15.14 9.34 -4.84
N THR A 93 -13.87 9.44 -5.21
CA THR A 93 -12.93 10.44 -4.73
C THR A 93 -12.35 11.16 -5.94
N LYS A 94 -12.53 12.48 -6.00
CA LYS A 94 -11.99 13.34 -7.05
C LYS A 94 -10.82 14.13 -6.50
N VAL A 95 -9.69 14.06 -7.19
CA VAL A 95 -8.43 14.65 -6.75
C VAL A 95 -7.94 15.60 -7.82
N HIS A 96 -7.73 16.86 -7.46
CA HIS A 96 -7.18 17.86 -8.37
C HIS A 96 -5.66 17.68 -8.45
N VAL A 97 -5.17 17.40 -9.65
CA VAL A 97 -3.75 17.14 -9.93
C VAL A 97 -3.11 18.21 -10.82
N GLY A 98 -3.90 19.14 -11.39
CA GLY A 98 -3.38 20.18 -12.28
C GLY A 98 -2.31 21.06 -11.64
N GLU A 99 -2.51 21.50 -10.39
CA GLU A 99 -1.50 22.27 -9.65
C GLU A 99 -0.24 21.44 -9.38
N ILE A 100 -0.41 20.15 -9.07
CA ILE A 100 0.71 19.24 -8.79
C ILE A 100 1.56 19.03 -10.05
N ILE A 101 0.91 18.89 -11.20
CA ILE A 101 1.57 18.68 -12.49
C ILE A 101 2.26 19.96 -12.97
N SER A 102 1.61 21.12 -12.85
CA SER A 102 2.20 22.41 -13.26
C SER A 102 3.40 22.76 -12.41
N GLU A 103 3.27 22.76 -11.08
CA GLU A 103 4.39 23.02 -10.17
C GLU A 103 5.49 21.96 -10.31
N GLY A 104 5.12 20.69 -10.44
CA GLY A 104 6.07 19.60 -10.64
C GLY A 104 6.76 19.62 -12.01
N SER A 105 6.19 20.28 -13.02
CA SER A 105 6.83 20.49 -14.32
C SER A 105 7.89 21.59 -14.25
N GLU A 106 7.65 22.65 -13.47
CA GLU A 106 8.62 23.73 -13.23
C GLU A 106 9.77 23.31 -12.32
N ARG A 107 9.46 22.55 -11.26
CA ARG A 107 10.45 22.07 -10.27
C ARG A 107 11.05 20.71 -10.62
N GLU A 108 10.68 20.15 -11.76
CA GLU A 108 10.99 18.79 -12.26
C GLU A 108 10.45 17.63 -11.39
N PHE A 109 10.01 17.91 -10.17
CA PHE A 109 9.54 16.94 -9.20
C PHE A 109 8.60 17.58 -8.20
N LEU A 110 7.51 16.89 -7.86
CA LEU A 110 6.69 17.26 -6.71
C LEU A 110 6.11 16.00 -6.06
N GLN A 111 6.11 15.96 -4.72
CA GLN A 111 5.56 14.84 -3.96
C GLN A 111 4.70 15.33 -2.80
N MET A 112 3.45 14.85 -2.78
CA MET A 112 2.56 14.99 -1.65
C MET A 112 2.59 13.74 -0.78
N LYS A 113 2.72 13.94 0.53
CA LYS A 113 2.60 12.84 1.50
C LYS A 113 1.18 12.25 1.42
N PRO A 114 1.01 10.94 1.67
CA PRO A 114 -0.31 10.33 1.66
C PRO A 114 -1.29 11.01 2.60
N ALA A 115 -2.35 11.58 2.04
CA ALA A 115 -3.34 12.38 2.72
C ALA A 115 -4.74 11.73 2.64
N PRO A 116 -5.62 11.98 3.61
CA PRO A 116 -7.00 11.51 3.57
C PRO A 116 -7.83 12.33 2.56
N TYR A 117 -8.62 11.64 1.73
CA TYR A 117 -9.58 12.22 0.80
C TYR A 117 -10.97 11.65 1.07
N ASN A 118 -12.01 12.46 0.92
CA ASN A 118 -13.37 12.01 1.13
C ASN A 118 -13.81 11.08 -0.01
N VAL A 119 -14.50 10.01 0.38
CA VAL A 119 -15.28 9.16 -0.53
C VAL A 119 -16.72 9.62 -0.45
N VAL A 120 -17.30 10.02 -1.57
CA VAL A 120 -18.66 10.58 -1.65
C VAL A 120 -19.46 9.91 -2.76
N LEU A 121 -20.78 9.82 -2.57
CA LEU A 121 -21.69 9.47 -3.67
C LEU A 121 -21.88 10.64 -4.64
N GLN A 122 -22.56 10.40 -5.75
CA GLN A 122 -22.89 11.43 -6.74
C GLN A 122 -23.75 12.57 -6.17
N ASP A 123 -24.57 12.29 -5.15
CA ASP A 123 -25.37 13.27 -4.40
C ASP A 123 -24.56 14.05 -3.34
N GLY A 124 -23.25 13.79 -3.21
CA GLY A 124 -22.37 14.38 -2.20
C GLY A 124 -22.41 13.70 -0.83
N THR A 125 -23.18 12.61 -0.66
CA THR A 125 -23.26 11.90 0.61
C THR A 125 -21.92 11.29 0.99
N TYR A 126 -21.41 11.66 2.17
CA TYR A 126 -20.14 11.15 2.70
C TYR A 126 -20.22 9.65 3.05
N LYS A 127 -19.29 8.89 2.49
CA LYS A 127 -19.17 7.44 2.62
C LYS A 127 -17.92 6.98 3.35
N GLY A 128 -16.89 7.79 3.52
CA GLY A 128 -15.68 7.39 4.24
C GLY A 128 -14.45 8.15 3.76
N VAL A 129 -13.27 7.64 4.10
CA VAL A 129 -11.99 8.25 3.73
C VAL A 129 -11.15 7.29 2.91
N LEU A 130 -10.55 7.79 1.83
CA LEU A 130 -9.52 7.13 1.05
C LEU A 130 -8.18 7.84 1.24
N LYS A 131 -7.15 7.12 1.68
CA LYS A 131 -5.81 7.69 1.86
C LYS A 131 -4.97 7.48 0.60
N LEU A 132 -4.56 8.60 -0.01
CA LEU A 132 -3.88 8.62 -1.31
C LEU A 132 -2.62 9.50 -1.23
N GLY A 133 -1.50 8.98 -1.74
CA GLY A 133 -0.29 9.77 -2.01
C GLY A 133 -0.21 10.11 -3.50
N ILE A 134 0.33 11.29 -3.81
CA ILE A 134 0.45 11.77 -5.19
C ILE A 134 1.88 12.24 -5.39
N LYS A 135 2.45 11.91 -6.54
CA LYS A 135 3.79 12.32 -6.91
C LYS A 135 3.85 12.56 -8.40
N PHE A 136 4.45 13.66 -8.82
CA PHE A 136 4.75 13.93 -10.21
C PHE A 136 6.27 13.96 -10.42
N ILE A 137 6.72 13.37 -11.52
CA ILE A 137 8.14 13.32 -11.91
C ILE A 137 8.23 13.74 -13.36
N SER A 138 8.95 14.83 -13.65
CA SER A 138 9.25 15.27 -15.01
C SER A 138 10.18 14.28 -15.72
N SER A 139 10.07 14.19 -17.05
CA SER A 139 10.99 13.38 -17.86
C SER A 139 12.45 13.82 -17.72
N ALA A 140 12.71 15.10 -17.46
CA ALA A 140 14.05 15.63 -17.17
C ALA A 140 14.65 14.98 -15.89
N SER A 141 13.84 14.90 -14.83
CA SER A 141 14.21 14.25 -13.55
C SER A 141 14.41 12.73 -13.70
N LEU A 142 13.61 12.07 -14.54
CA LEU A 142 13.72 10.63 -14.80
C LEU A 142 15.08 10.28 -15.44
N ALA A 143 15.54 11.08 -16.40
CA ALA A 143 16.82 10.90 -17.07
C ALA A 143 18.02 11.04 -16.11
N ALA A 144 17.97 12.00 -15.18
CA ALA A 144 19.01 12.19 -14.16
C ALA A 144 19.15 10.97 -13.22
N SER A 145 18.04 10.35 -12.83
CA SER A 145 18.06 9.17 -11.94
C SER A 145 18.67 7.93 -12.60
N THR A 146 18.56 7.80 -13.92
CA THR A 146 19.21 6.72 -14.68
C THR A 146 20.71 6.92 -14.82
N GLU A 147 21.21 8.16 -14.88
CA GLU A 147 22.65 8.44 -14.96
C GLU A 147 23.36 8.34 -13.60
N GLU A 148 22.70 8.70 -12.49
CA GLU A 148 23.24 8.49 -11.14
C GLU A 148 23.35 6.99 -10.79
N CYS A 149 22.48 6.14 -11.34
CA CYS A 149 22.55 4.68 -11.16
C CYS A 149 23.80 4.07 -11.84
N VAL A 150 24.31 4.67 -12.93
CA VAL A 150 25.52 4.21 -13.62
C VAL A 150 26.80 4.60 -12.87
N ARG A 151 26.75 5.69 -12.08
CA ARG A 151 27.93 6.25 -11.40
C ARG A 151 28.34 5.49 -10.13
N TRP A 152 27.49 4.63 -9.57
CA TRP A 152 27.85 3.72 -8.48
C TRP A 152 28.37 2.38 -9.01
N SER A 153 29.40 2.43 -9.86
CA SER A 153 30.24 1.25 -10.10
C SER A 153 31.18 1.07 -8.91
N ALA A 154 31.13 -0.12 -8.31
CA ALA A 154 31.80 -0.51 -7.07
C ALA A 154 33.25 0.03 -6.92
N PRO A 155 33.68 0.43 -5.70
CA PRO A 155 35.07 0.81 -5.48
C PRO A 155 35.99 -0.33 -5.92
N ALA A 156 37.04 0.02 -6.67
CA ALA A 156 38.04 -0.93 -7.16
C ALA A 156 38.57 -1.78 -6.00
N ARG A 157 38.34 -3.10 -6.08
CA ARG A 157 39.00 -4.07 -5.19
C ARG A 157 40.51 -3.93 -5.38
N GLN A 158 41.19 -3.47 -4.33
CA GLN A 158 42.64 -3.61 -4.20
C GLN A 158 42.99 -5.11 -4.18
N PRO A 159 44.07 -5.56 -4.86
CA PRO A 159 44.54 -6.93 -4.75
C PRO A 159 45.17 -7.13 -3.37
N GLY A 160 44.41 -7.73 -2.45
CA GLY A 160 44.92 -8.19 -1.16
C GLY A 160 45.88 -9.35 -1.37
N VAL A 161 47.16 -9.09 -1.09
CA VAL A 161 48.25 -10.07 -1.04
C VAL A 161 47.89 -11.18 -0.05
N GLY A 162 48.01 -12.42 -0.51
CA GLY A 162 47.68 -13.60 0.26
C GLY A 162 48.72 -13.91 1.34
N TYR A 163 48.22 -14.35 2.50
CA TYR A 163 48.92 -15.31 3.35
C TYR A 163 47.93 -16.40 3.75
N GLY A 164 48.38 -17.64 3.55
CA GLY A 164 47.58 -18.85 3.69
C GLY A 164 47.30 -19.25 5.14
N LEU A 165 46.40 -20.25 5.20
CA LEU A 165 46.10 -21.22 6.25
C LEU A 165 46.77 -21.02 7.61
N PHE A 166 46.00 -21.14 8.69
CA PHE A 166 46.14 -22.27 9.62
C PHE A 166 44.93 -22.42 10.58
N VAL A 167 44.35 -23.63 10.52
CA VAL A 167 43.81 -24.49 11.59
C VAL A 167 42.57 -24.11 12.41
N ASN A 168 41.53 -24.92 12.17
CA ASN A 168 40.55 -25.53 13.07
C ASN A 168 40.69 -25.23 14.59
N LEU A 169 39.64 -24.65 15.18
CA LEU A 169 39.24 -25.02 16.54
C LEU A 169 37.79 -25.52 16.53
N ALA A 170 37.63 -26.74 17.01
CA ALA A 170 36.38 -27.46 17.17
C ALA A 170 35.42 -26.70 18.09
N CYS A 171 34.16 -26.60 17.67
CA CYS A 171 33.07 -26.11 18.49
C CYS A 171 32.40 -27.32 19.17
N PRO A 172 32.57 -27.54 20.50
CA PRO A 172 31.79 -28.57 21.16
C PRO A 172 30.34 -28.10 21.29
N SER A 173 29.43 -28.98 20.90
CA SER A 173 27.99 -28.86 21.05
C SER A 173 27.59 -28.55 22.49
N ILE A 174 26.87 -27.44 22.68
CA ILE A 174 26.28 -27.06 23.97
C ILE A 174 24.96 -27.84 24.14
N PRO A 175 24.84 -28.74 25.14
CA PRO A 175 23.63 -29.53 25.33
C PRO A 175 22.56 -28.75 26.10
N TRP A 176 21.39 -28.56 25.49
CA TRP A 176 20.18 -28.03 26.14
C TRP A 176 19.52 -29.06 27.06
N ARG A 177 20.22 -29.46 28.12
CA ARG A 177 19.63 -30.19 29.23
C ARG A 177 20.21 -29.68 30.54
N ARG A 178 19.53 -28.69 31.15
CA ARG A 178 19.48 -28.42 32.61
C ARG A 178 18.77 -27.09 32.90
N LEU A 179 17.48 -27.01 32.58
CA LEU A 179 16.54 -26.16 33.31
C LEU A 179 15.20 -26.90 33.38
N PHE A 180 15.20 -28.03 34.06
CA PHE A 180 13.99 -28.56 34.63
C PHE A 180 14.29 -29.17 36.00
N PHE A 181 13.37 -28.82 36.90
CA PHE A 181 13.12 -29.36 38.23
C PHE A 181 13.93 -28.76 39.40
N PHE A 182 13.38 -28.59 40.60
CA PHE A 182 12.27 -29.27 41.31
C PHE A 182 11.65 -28.23 42.30
N CYS A 183 10.35 -27.91 42.23
CA CYS A 183 9.23 -28.37 43.10
C CYS A 183 8.94 -27.46 44.32
N SER A 184 7.74 -27.37 44.90
CA SER A 184 6.63 -28.33 45.07
C SER A 184 5.35 -27.55 45.45
N ARG A 185 4.17 -27.86 44.90
CA ARG A 185 3.15 -28.81 45.42
C ARG A 185 2.48 -28.36 46.74
N SER A 186 1.19 -28.05 46.68
CA SER A 186 0.22 -28.61 47.63
C SER A 186 -1.11 -28.86 46.91
N SER A 187 -1.72 -29.99 47.27
CA SER A 187 -2.83 -30.70 46.63
C SER A 187 -4.14 -30.53 47.41
N GLY A 188 -5.26 -30.84 46.75
CA GLY A 188 -6.56 -31.19 47.33
C GLY A 188 -7.68 -30.46 46.58
N GLY A 189 -8.56 -31.07 45.79
CA GLY A 189 -9.07 -32.44 45.79
C GLY A 189 -10.36 -32.51 46.60
N GLY A 190 -11.52 -32.56 45.94
CA GLY A 190 -12.81 -32.79 46.60
C GLY A 190 -14.03 -32.52 45.72
N GLN A 191 -14.58 -33.56 45.10
CA GLN A 191 -15.98 -33.63 44.66
C GLN A 191 -16.88 -33.78 45.90
N SER A 192 -18.06 -33.14 45.90
CA SER A 192 -19.29 -33.73 46.42
C SER A 192 -20.50 -32.99 45.85
N GLY A 193 -21.49 -33.73 45.38
CA GLY A 193 -22.81 -33.18 45.06
C GLY A 193 -23.64 -32.96 46.32
N GLU A 194 -24.72 -32.19 46.18
CA GLU A 194 -25.87 -32.23 47.08
C GLU A 194 -27.13 -31.87 46.27
N LYS A 195 -28.17 -32.68 46.47
CA LYS A 195 -29.54 -32.50 46.01
C LYS A 195 -30.32 -31.66 47.05
N ASP A 196 -31.54 -31.30 46.66
CA ASP A 196 -32.67 -30.84 47.48
C ASP A 196 -32.81 -29.31 47.65
N LEU A 197 -33.67 -28.70 46.83
CA LEU A 197 -35.11 -28.53 47.14
C LEU A 197 -35.93 -28.36 45.85
#